data_AF-G9QIQ6-F1
#
_entry.id   AF-G9QIQ6-F1
#
_cell.length_a   1.000
_cell.length_b   1.000
_cell.length_c   1.000
_cell.angle_alpha   90.00
_cell.angle_beta   90.00
_cell.angle_gamma   90.00
#
_symmetry.space_group_name_H-M   'P 1'
#
loop_
_entity.id
_entity.type
_entity.pdbx_description
1 polymer ?
#
loop_
_entity_poly.entity_id
_entity_poly.type
_entity_poly.pdbx_seq_one_letter_code
_entity_poly.pdbx_strand_id
1 'polypeptide(L)'
;MEEQQKQEQQGQQTNTNFPTSGQIETVAKAEYDKLVSKLEEVKSKLPKELTEEEKAIKAKEKELFDKEVKLTLKEEGLEAFADIVKVNDEKELKDVVKKLTSIVNDIKVSLGYVPSDHKQQTEYDMYAQKKDTKGMISTKLANLFKY
;
A
#
# COMPACT_ATOMS: atom_id res chain seq x y z
N MET A 1 -31.84 -11.42 77.39
CA MET A 1 -32.30 -10.03 77.50
C MET A 1 -31.08 -9.21 77.90
N GLU A 2 -30.51 -8.47 76.95
CA GLU A 2 -29.49 -7.42 77.07
C GLU A 2 -29.25 -6.95 75.63
N GLU A 3 -30.04 -5.98 75.15
CA GLU A 3 -29.72 -4.55 75.12
C GLU A 3 -28.47 -4.17 74.29
N GLN A 4 -28.77 -3.55 73.15
CA GLN A 4 -28.17 -2.32 72.64
C GLN A 4 -26.65 -2.22 72.44
N GLN A 5 -26.26 -2.12 71.16
CA GLN A 5 -25.28 -1.14 70.65
C GLN A 5 -25.69 -0.83 69.18
N LYS A 6 -26.44 0.25 68.91
CA LYS A 6 -25.96 1.56 68.40
C LYS A 6 -24.80 1.43 67.38
N GLN A 7 -25.08 1.55 66.09
CA GLN A 7 -25.06 2.81 65.29
C GLN A 7 -23.66 3.43 65.12
N GLU A 8 -23.11 3.31 63.91
CA GLU A 8 -22.23 4.28 63.21
C GLU A 8 -22.36 3.98 61.69
N GLN A 9 -23.22 4.70 60.97
CA GLN A 9 -22.90 5.82 60.04
C GLN A 9 -21.92 5.43 58.93
N GLN A 10 -22.43 5.08 57.74
CA GLN A 10 -22.70 5.94 56.57
C GLN A 10 -21.49 6.27 55.68
N GLY A 11 -21.65 5.95 54.38
CA GLY A 11 -20.78 6.29 53.26
C GLY A 11 -20.39 5.02 52.50
N GLN A 12 -20.71 4.79 51.23
CA GLN A 12 -21.07 5.67 50.13
C GLN A 12 -21.96 4.89 49.15
N GLN A 13 -22.88 5.59 48.51
CA GLN A 13 -23.68 5.09 47.39
C GLN A 13 -22.76 4.80 46.21
N THR A 14 -22.71 3.56 45.74
CA THR A 14 -22.42 3.27 44.33
C THR A 14 -23.51 2.37 43.79
N ASN A 15 -24.14 2.92 42.77
CA ASN A 15 -25.34 2.45 42.13
C ASN A 15 -24.93 1.43 41.06
N THR A 16 -25.20 0.14 41.30
CA THR A 16 -25.32 -0.87 40.23
C THR A 16 -26.45 -1.83 40.59
N ASN A 17 -27.62 -1.55 40.03
CA ASN A 17 -28.75 -2.48 40.00
C ASN A 17 -28.32 -3.81 39.37
N PHE A 18 -28.08 -4.82 40.21
CA PHE A 18 -28.27 -6.22 39.84
C PHE A 18 -29.59 -6.68 40.47
N PRO A 19 -30.69 -6.80 39.70
CA PRO A 19 -31.78 -7.65 40.12
C PRO A 19 -31.36 -9.11 39.89
N THR A 20 -30.88 -9.76 40.93
CA THR A 20 -31.01 -11.22 41.04
C THR A 20 -32.49 -11.53 41.25
N SER A 21 -33.21 -11.73 40.15
CA SER A 21 -34.47 -12.46 40.15
C SER A 21 -34.34 -13.52 39.08
N GLY A 22 -33.85 -14.70 39.48
CA GLY A 22 -33.87 -15.89 38.66
C GLY A 22 -35.31 -16.33 38.41
N GLN A 23 -35.91 -15.80 37.35
CA GLN A 23 -37.03 -16.44 36.68
C GLN A 23 -36.42 -17.48 35.74
N ILE A 24 -36.53 -18.76 36.11
CA ILE A 24 -36.28 -19.84 35.15
C ILE A 24 -37.50 -19.83 34.23
N GLU A 25 -37.43 -19.08 33.14
CA GLU A 25 -38.39 -19.20 32.04
C GLU A 25 -38.21 -20.57 31.39
N THR A 26 -39.11 -21.51 31.70
CA THR A 26 -39.11 -22.83 31.09
C THR A 26 -39.67 -22.71 29.67
N VAL A 27 -38.79 -22.57 28.69
CA VAL A 27 -39.18 -22.67 27.28
C VAL A 27 -39.60 -24.11 26.96
N ALA A 28 -40.68 -24.27 26.20
CA ALA A 28 -41.08 -25.60 25.72
C ALA A 28 -39.93 -26.18 24.88
N LYS A 29 -39.60 -27.47 25.07
CA LYS A 29 -38.47 -28.13 24.39
C LYS A 29 -38.48 -27.92 22.86
N ALA A 30 -39.67 -27.88 22.26
CA ALA A 30 -39.86 -27.64 20.83
C ALA A 30 -39.44 -26.22 20.38
N GLU A 31 -39.58 -25.21 21.24
CA GLU A 31 -39.13 -23.85 20.95
C GLU A 31 -37.63 -23.71 21.15
N TYR A 32 -37.07 -24.36 22.18
CA TYR A 32 -35.64 -24.45 22.38
C TYR A 32 -34.94 -25.11 21.17
N ASP A 33 -35.46 -26.26 20.71
CA ASP A 33 -34.90 -27.00 19.58
C ASP A 33 -34.95 -26.17 18.27
N LYS A 34 -36.02 -25.38 18.08
CA LYS A 34 -36.13 -24.42 16.96
C LYS A 34 -35.12 -23.28 17.08
N LEU A 35 -34.94 -22.73 18.28
CA LEU A 35 -34.01 -21.63 18.52
C LEU A 35 -32.56 -22.08 18.28
N VAL A 36 -32.20 -23.27 18.77
CA VAL A 36 -30.88 -23.88 18.54
C VAL A 36 -30.65 -24.13 17.06
N SER A 37 -31.63 -24.69 16.35
CA SER A 37 -31.52 -24.95 14.91
C SER A 37 -31.31 -23.66 14.11
N LYS A 38 -32.02 -22.58 14.46
CA LYS A 38 -31.87 -21.27 13.82
C LYS A 38 -30.52 -20.62 14.14
N LEU A 39 -30.00 -20.85 15.33
CA LEU A 39 -28.68 -20.37 15.76
C LEU A 39 -27.56 -21.10 15.02
N GLU A 40 -27.65 -22.41 14.85
CA GLU A 40 -26.72 -23.21 14.03
C GLU A 40 -26.78 -22.82 12.55
N GLU A 41 -27.98 -22.58 12.01
CA GLU A 41 -28.15 -22.11 10.63
C GLU A 41 -27.53 -20.72 10.42
N VAL A 42 -27.62 -19.82 11.41
CA VAL A 42 -26.98 -18.50 11.34
C VAL A 42 -25.47 -18.64 11.46
N LYS A 43 -24.96 -19.42 12.42
CA LYS A 43 -23.52 -19.69 12.59
C LYS A 43 -22.87 -20.26 11.33
N SER A 44 -23.54 -21.16 10.63
CA SER A 44 -23.03 -21.74 9.38
C SER A 44 -22.96 -20.75 8.22
N LYS A 45 -23.66 -19.61 8.31
CA LYS A 45 -23.65 -18.51 7.32
C LYS A 45 -22.69 -17.38 7.72
N LEU A 46 -22.12 -17.40 8.92
CA LEU A 46 -21.11 -16.42 9.29
C LEU A 46 -19.82 -16.69 8.51
N PRO A 47 -19.16 -15.66 7.96
CA PRO A 47 -17.84 -15.82 7.35
C PRO A 47 -16.90 -16.39 8.41
N LYS A 48 -16.21 -17.49 8.06
CA LYS A 48 -15.22 -18.13 8.93
C LYS A 48 -14.30 -17.06 9.50
N GLU A 49 -14.34 -16.88 10.82
CA GLU A 49 -13.37 -16.03 11.49
C GLU A 49 -11.99 -16.61 11.20
N LEU A 50 -11.16 -15.83 10.49
CA LEU A 50 -9.78 -16.20 10.24
C LEU A 50 -9.17 -16.55 11.60
N THR A 51 -8.70 -17.80 11.74
CA THR A 51 -8.07 -18.24 13.00
C THR A 51 -6.91 -17.29 13.33
N GLU A 52 -6.52 -17.19 14.59
CA GLU A 52 -5.38 -16.33 14.98
C GLU A 52 -4.12 -16.64 14.15
N GLU A 53 -3.96 -17.90 13.76
CA GLU A 53 -2.92 -18.40 12.85
C GLU A 53 -3.02 -17.79 11.44
N GLU A 54 -4.20 -17.75 10.83
CA GLU A 54 -4.40 -17.15 9.51
C GLU A 54 -4.19 -15.62 9.53
N LYS A 55 -4.53 -14.95 10.64
CA LYS A 55 -4.22 -13.53 10.84
C LYS A 55 -2.72 -13.31 10.98
N ALA A 56 -2.03 -14.17 11.72
CA ALA A 56 -0.57 -14.11 11.88
C ALA A 56 0.17 -14.34 10.55
N ILE A 57 -0.30 -15.29 9.74
CA ILE A 57 0.28 -15.55 8.41
C ILE A 57 0.07 -14.34 7.49
N LYS A 58 -1.15 -13.80 7.41
CA LYS A 58 -1.42 -12.60 6.59
C LYS A 58 -0.61 -11.38 7.02
N ALA A 59 -0.40 -11.20 8.32
CA ALA A 59 0.45 -10.12 8.83
C ALA A 59 1.91 -10.30 8.38
N LYS A 60 2.43 -11.53 8.44
CA LYS A 60 3.79 -11.85 7.97
C LYS A 60 3.95 -11.72 6.46
N GLU A 61 2.97 -12.14 5.68
CA GLU A 61 2.97 -11.97 4.22
C GLU A 61 3.01 -10.49 3.85
N LYS A 62 2.18 -9.67 4.51
CA LYS A 62 2.21 -8.23 4.32
C LYS A 62 3.55 -7.61 4.72
N GLU A 63 4.12 -8.01 5.86
CA GLU A 63 5.42 -7.51 6.30
C GLU A 63 6.55 -7.90 5.33
N LEU A 64 6.53 -9.12 4.79
CA LEU A 64 7.48 -9.58 3.78
C LEU A 64 7.34 -8.77 2.49
N PHE A 65 6.11 -8.57 2.04
CA PHE A 65 5.86 -7.79 0.84
C PHE A 65 6.26 -6.32 1.00
N ASP A 66 5.97 -5.71 2.16
CA ASP A 66 6.39 -4.33 2.46
C ASP A 66 7.94 -4.21 2.46
N LYS A 67 8.66 -5.25 2.91
CA LYS A 67 10.13 -5.30 2.83
C LYS A 67 10.61 -5.47 1.40
N GLU A 68 9.96 -6.31 0.62
CA GLU A 68 10.26 -6.53 -0.80
C GLU A 68 10.10 -5.21 -1.59
N VAL A 69 8.98 -4.51 -1.42
CA VAL A 69 8.73 -3.19 -2.02
C VAL A 69 9.86 -2.21 -1.68
N LYS A 70 10.24 -2.12 -0.40
CA LYS A 70 11.34 -1.23 0.03
C LYS A 70 12.68 -1.63 -0.58
N LEU A 71 12.98 -2.93 -0.67
CA LEU A 71 14.21 -3.44 -1.26
C LEU A 71 14.28 -3.10 -2.75
N THR A 72 13.22 -3.40 -3.50
CA THR A 72 13.16 -3.12 -4.94
C THR A 72 13.28 -1.62 -5.23
N LEU A 73 12.59 -0.77 -4.47
CA LEU A 73 12.74 0.68 -4.60
C LEU A 73 14.18 1.13 -4.32
N LYS A 74 14.85 0.52 -3.34
CA LYS A 74 16.24 0.84 -3.01
C LYS A 74 17.21 0.42 -4.12
N GLU A 75 17.05 -0.78 -4.68
CA GLU A 75 17.88 -1.29 -5.78
C GLU A 75 17.82 -0.38 -7.01
N GLU A 76 16.66 0.21 -7.27
CA GLU A 76 16.42 1.13 -8.39
C GLU A 76 16.76 2.60 -8.07
N GLY A 77 17.30 2.88 -6.87
CA GLY A 77 17.66 4.23 -6.42
C GLY A 77 16.45 5.13 -6.11
N LEU A 78 15.29 4.53 -5.86
CA LEU A 78 14.01 5.16 -5.54
C LEU A 78 13.71 5.14 -4.02
N GLU A 79 14.73 5.00 -3.18
CA GLU A 79 14.60 4.92 -1.70
C GLU A 79 13.84 6.13 -1.12
N ALA A 80 13.98 7.32 -1.74
CA ALA A 80 13.25 8.54 -1.35
C ALA A 80 11.72 8.42 -1.50
N PHE A 81 11.23 7.45 -2.27
CA PHE A 81 9.80 7.22 -2.50
C PHE A 81 9.22 6.10 -1.62
N ALA A 82 10.04 5.45 -0.78
CA ALA A 82 9.62 4.29 0.02
C ALA A 82 8.45 4.58 0.98
N ASP A 83 8.34 5.82 1.49
CA ASP A 83 7.27 6.20 2.41
C ASP A 83 5.93 6.50 1.72
N ILE A 84 5.95 6.74 0.41
CA ILE A 84 4.76 7.11 -0.37
C ILE A 84 4.24 5.96 -1.26
N VAL A 85 5.12 5.04 -1.66
CA VAL A 85 4.75 3.91 -2.52
C VAL A 85 4.07 2.84 -1.68
N LYS A 86 2.76 2.68 -1.89
CA LYS A 86 1.95 1.59 -1.34
C LYS A 86 1.33 0.83 -2.50
N VAL A 87 1.82 -0.37 -2.72
CA VAL A 87 1.32 -1.30 -3.74
C VAL A 87 0.73 -2.51 -3.06
N ASN A 88 -0.19 -3.21 -3.72
CA ASN A 88 -0.80 -4.42 -3.14
C ASN A 88 -0.32 -5.70 -3.84
N ASP A 89 0.32 -5.57 -5.00
CA ASP A 89 0.83 -6.68 -5.78
C ASP A 89 2.14 -6.35 -6.51
N GLU A 90 2.82 -7.41 -6.95
CA GLU A 90 4.13 -7.34 -7.62
C GLU A 90 4.05 -6.68 -9.02
N LYS A 91 2.90 -6.75 -9.68
CA LYS A 91 2.71 -6.12 -11.00
C LYS A 91 2.65 -4.61 -10.86
N GLU A 92 1.86 -4.13 -9.91
CA GLU A 92 1.80 -2.72 -9.53
C GLU A 92 3.17 -2.21 -9.13
N LEU A 93 3.94 -2.99 -8.34
CA LEU A 93 5.31 -2.63 -7.96
C LEU A 93 6.19 -2.38 -9.19
N LYS A 94 6.21 -3.32 -10.15
CA LYS A 94 7.03 -3.19 -11.37
C LYS A 94 6.61 -1.98 -12.21
N ASP A 95 5.32 -1.74 -12.35
CA ASP A 95 4.80 -0.60 -13.13
C ASP A 95 5.12 0.74 -12.45
N VAL A 96 5.00 0.81 -11.12
CA VAL A 96 5.33 2.01 -10.34
C VAL A 96 6.83 2.29 -10.41
N VAL A 97 7.67 1.28 -10.21
CA VAL A 97 9.13 1.39 -10.33
C VAL A 97 9.51 1.91 -11.72
N LYS A 98 8.97 1.32 -12.79
CA LYS A 98 9.26 1.75 -14.16
C LYS A 98 8.89 3.21 -14.41
N LYS A 99 7.73 3.65 -13.93
CA LYS A 99 7.28 5.04 -14.06
C LYS A 99 8.18 6.00 -13.27
N LEU A 100 8.49 5.67 -12.02
CA LEU A 100 9.35 6.49 -11.18
C LEU A 100 10.76 6.60 -11.76
N THR A 101 11.35 5.50 -12.21
CA THR A 101 12.65 5.50 -12.87
C THR A 101 12.66 6.36 -14.14
N SER A 102 11.59 6.31 -14.95
CA SER A 102 11.45 7.19 -16.12
C SER A 102 11.44 8.66 -15.71
N ILE A 103 10.62 9.03 -14.73
CA ILE A 103 10.52 10.42 -14.23
C ILE A 103 11.88 10.90 -13.71
N VAL A 104 12.57 10.09 -12.91
CA VAL A 104 13.89 10.44 -12.37
C VAL A 104 14.89 10.63 -13.51
N ASN A 105 14.87 9.79 -14.54
CA ASN A 105 15.75 9.95 -15.70
C ASN A 105 15.43 11.21 -16.51
N ASP A 106 14.15 11.51 -16.73
CA ASP A 106 13.72 12.72 -17.43
C ASP A 106 14.16 13.99 -16.66
N ILE A 107 14.05 13.97 -15.33
CA ILE A 107 14.55 15.03 -14.46
C ILE A 107 16.08 15.15 -14.56
N LYS A 108 16.82 14.03 -14.52
CA LYS A 108 18.28 14.04 -14.67
C LYS A 108 18.73 14.61 -16.02
N VAL A 109 18.02 14.31 -17.11
CA VAL A 109 18.33 14.83 -18.45
C VAL A 109 18.01 16.32 -18.53
N SER A 110 16.84 16.73 -18.03
CA SER A 110 16.41 18.13 -18.08
C SER A 110 17.21 19.08 -17.18
N LEU A 111 17.63 18.60 -16.00
CA LEU A 111 18.50 19.33 -15.07
C LEU A 111 19.98 19.08 -15.30
N GLY A 112 20.31 18.15 -16.21
CA GLY A 112 21.68 17.82 -16.57
C GLY A 112 22.40 19.01 -17.19
N TYR A 113 23.68 19.18 -16.88
CA TYR A 113 24.50 20.21 -17.49
C TYR A 113 24.60 19.98 -18.99
N VAL A 114 24.11 20.94 -19.78
CA VAL A 114 24.33 21.01 -21.22
C VAL A 114 25.56 21.89 -21.47
N PRO A 115 26.67 21.35 -21.98
CA PRO A 115 27.84 22.16 -22.30
C PRO A 115 27.48 23.25 -23.31
N SER A 116 27.87 24.49 -23.02
CA SER A 116 27.68 25.64 -23.90
C SER A 116 28.42 25.50 -25.24
N ASP A 117 29.47 24.67 -25.28
CA ASP A 117 30.35 24.43 -26.43
C ASP A 117 30.11 23.07 -27.11
N HIS A 118 28.85 22.62 -27.17
CA HIS A 118 28.53 21.52 -28.07
C HIS A 118 28.58 22.06 -29.51
N LYS A 119 29.57 21.60 -30.30
CA LYS A 119 29.53 21.86 -31.74
C LYS A 119 28.22 21.31 -32.27
N GLN A 120 27.32 22.18 -32.74
CA GLN A 120 26.14 21.73 -33.45
C GLN A 120 26.61 20.96 -34.66
N GLN A 121 26.26 19.67 -34.71
CA GLN A 121 26.62 18.82 -35.82
C GLN A 121 25.97 19.39 -37.08
N THR A 122 26.79 19.79 -38.05
CA THR A 122 26.26 20.31 -39.31
C THR A 122 25.65 19.19 -40.13
N GLU A 123 24.77 19.52 -41.08
CA GLU A 123 24.24 18.53 -42.04
C GLU A 123 25.38 17.78 -42.75
N TYR A 124 26.47 18.47 -43.08
CA TYR A 124 27.67 17.85 -43.66
C TYR A 124 28.29 16.82 -42.71
N ASP A 125 28.43 17.14 -41.43
CA ASP A 125 29.00 16.22 -40.42
C ASP A 125 28.11 14.99 -40.23
N MET A 126 26.78 15.13 -40.32
CA MET A 126 25.83 14.01 -40.30
C MET A 126 26.03 13.07 -41.49
N TYR A 127 26.20 13.61 -42.70
CA TYR A 127 26.45 12.79 -43.90
C TYR A 127 27.85 12.16 -43.88
N ALA A 128 28.86 12.88 -43.37
CA ALA A 128 30.21 12.36 -43.21
C ALA A 128 30.27 11.15 -42.26
N GLN A 129 29.58 11.21 -41.12
CA GLN A 129 29.46 10.08 -40.18
C GLN A 129 28.78 8.86 -40.82
N LYS A 130 27.75 9.09 -41.64
CA LYS A 130 27.02 8.03 -42.35
C LYS A 130 27.73 7.54 -43.62
N LYS A 131 28.91 8.10 -43.95
CA LYS A 131 29.65 7.85 -45.20
C LYS A 131 28.80 8.12 -46.46
N ASP A 132 27.83 9.04 -46.36
CA ASP A 132 26.97 9.43 -47.47
C ASP A 132 27.64 10.53 -48.30
N THR A 133 28.41 10.11 -49.29
CA THR A 133 29.14 11.03 -50.18
C THR A 133 28.21 11.92 -51.02
N LYS A 134 27.00 11.44 -51.37
CA LYS A 134 26.02 12.23 -52.12
C LYS A 134 25.46 13.35 -51.25
N GLY A 135 25.08 13.02 -50.01
CA GLY A 135 24.64 14.00 -49.01
C GLY A 135 25.72 15.05 -48.73
N MET A 136 26.98 14.63 -48.55
CA MET A 136 28.12 15.55 -48.34
C MET A 136 28.28 16.55 -49.49
N ILE A 137 28.27 16.07 -50.74
CA ILE A 137 28.41 16.92 -51.92
C ILE A 137 27.22 17.87 -52.04
N SER A 138 25.99 17.36 -51.88
CA SER A 138 24.77 18.16 -51.93
C SER A 138 24.80 19.32 -50.94
N THR A 139 25.14 19.03 -49.67
CA THR A 139 25.22 20.03 -48.61
C THR A 139 26.30 21.08 -48.90
N LYS A 140 27.46 20.64 -49.39
CA LYS A 140 28.58 21.53 -49.73
C LYS A 140 28.25 22.44 -50.90
N LEU A 141 27.57 21.94 -51.93
CA LEU A 141 27.11 22.74 -53.06
C LEU A 141 26.00 23.72 -52.64
N ALA A 142 25.01 23.26 -51.88
CA ALA A 142 23.94 24.12 -51.38
C ALA A 142 24.47 25.30 -50.55
N ASN A 143 25.49 25.07 -49.72
CA ASN A 143 26.13 26.14 -48.94
C ASN A 143 27.00 27.07 -49.80
N LEU A 144 27.53 26.61 -50.93
CA LEU A 144 28.32 27.43 -51.85
C LEU A 144 27.47 28.46 -52.61
N PHE A 145 26.20 28.14 -52.86
CA PHE A 145 25.26 28.97 -53.61
C PHE A 145 24.22 29.68 -52.72
N LYS A 146 24.43 29.73 -51.41
CA LYS A 146 23.55 30.43 -50.45
C LYS A 146 23.73 31.96 -50.41
N TYR A 147 24.47 32.53 -51.36
CA TYR A 147 24.72 33.96 -51.50
C TYR A 147 24.00 34.55 -52.71
#